data_AF-A0AAW7F1U3-F1
#
_entry.id   AF-A0AAW7F1U3-F1
#
_cell.length_a   1.000
_cell.length_b   1.000
_cell.length_c   1.000
_cell.angle_alpha   90.00
_cell.angle_beta   90.00
_cell.angle_gamma   90.00
#
_symmetry.space_group_name_H-M   'P 1'
#
loop_
_entity.id
_entity.type
_entity.pdbx_description
1 polymer ?
#
loop_
_entity_poly.entity_id
_entity_poly.type
_entity_poly.pdbx_seq_one_letter_code
_entity_poly.pdbx_strand_id
1 'polypeptide(L)'
;IIGELIDHFHYGNGQPWFGELLNRAYEEVIRGVGTNDMLMKIRDEINKQLHSKRDARLDDFFFVRLKSEMQDSKLPKFNRYIDRVNGLGVSVHDIYAQQIKLVRFQRYAMSWEGLLSFKGQDHFGLGKEDITNTLYKNFRFFRIWFFLQRHRDYAYRPFLTNLNAHAHIKGSV
;
A
#
# COMPACT_ATOMS: atom_id res chain seq x y z
N ILE A 1 -4.20 -3.50 15.10
CA ILE A 1 -3.31 -2.62 14.30
C ILE A 1 -2.79 -1.45 15.11
N ILE A 2 -3.54 -0.37 15.40
CA ILE A 2 -2.95 0.79 16.10
C ILE A 2 -2.33 0.44 17.46
N GLY A 3 -2.96 -0.46 18.24
CA GLY A 3 -2.37 -0.98 19.48
C GLY A 3 -1.04 -1.70 19.25
N GLU A 4 -0.97 -2.59 18.25
CA GLU A 4 0.26 -3.33 17.91
C GLU A 4 1.40 -2.39 17.47
N LEU A 5 1.07 -1.29 16.79
CA LEU A 5 2.04 -0.27 16.41
C LEU A 5 2.52 0.55 17.60
N ILE A 6 1.63 0.87 18.56
CA ILE A 6 2.00 1.53 19.81
C ILE A 6 2.90 0.61 20.66
N ASP A 7 2.57 -0.67 20.76
CA ASP A 7 3.38 -1.66 21.48
C ASP A 7 4.77 -1.78 20.83
N HIS A 8 4.83 -1.81 19.50
CA HIS A 8 6.10 -1.80 18.78
C HIS A 8 6.89 -0.49 18.99
N PHE A 9 6.20 0.65 18.95
CA PHE A 9 6.78 1.96 19.21
C PHE A 9 7.36 2.05 20.63
N HIS A 10 6.74 1.38 21.61
CA HIS A 10 7.20 1.33 23.00
C HIS A 10 8.58 0.66 23.15
N TYR A 11 8.98 -0.23 22.25
CA TYR A 11 10.36 -0.75 22.24
C TYR A 11 11.40 0.30 21.80
N GLY A 12 10.97 1.36 21.11
CA GLY A 12 11.77 2.55 20.80
C GLY A 12 12.97 2.37 19.88
N ASN A 13 13.17 1.17 19.31
CA ASN A 13 14.37 0.82 18.55
C ASN A 13 14.30 1.21 17.06
N GLY A 14 13.13 1.62 16.56
CA GLY A 14 12.93 2.05 15.17
C GLY A 14 12.99 0.90 14.15
N GLN A 15 12.98 -0.36 14.59
CA GLN A 15 13.00 -1.50 13.68
C GLN A 15 11.73 -1.53 12.83
N PRO A 16 11.80 -1.93 11.55
CA PRO A 16 10.60 -2.06 10.73
C PRO A 16 9.60 -3.02 11.34
N TRP A 17 8.31 -2.71 11.19
CA TRP A 17 7.21 -3.52 11.69
C TRP A 17 6.46 -4.20 10.54
N PHE A 18 5.92 -5.38 10.82
CA PHE A 18 5.01 -6.11 9.94
C PHE A 18 3.94 -6.80 10.79
N GLY A 19 2.74 -6.98 10.23
CA GLY A 19 1.66 -7.67 10.93
C GLY A 19 0.62 -8.23 9.97
N GLU A 20 0.02 -9.36 10.35
CA GLU A 20 -0.91 -10.09 9.51
C GLU A 20 -2.21 -9.29 9.26
N LEU A 21 -2.72 -8.61 10.30
CA LEU A 21 -3.89 -7.75 10.18
C LEU A 21 -3.65 -6.60 9.20
N LEU A 22 -2.45 -6.02 9.19
CA LEU A 22 -2.10 -4.96 8.25
C LEU A 22 -1.99 -5.49 6.82
N ASN A 23 -1.42 -6.68 6.63
CA ASN A 23 -1.37 -7.33 5.31
C ASN A 23 -2.79 -7.61 4.78
N ARG A 24 -3.69 -8.13 5.62
CA ARG A 24 -5.09 -8.37 5.24
C ARG A 24 -5.80 -7.08 4.84
N ALA A 25 -5.65 -6.02 5.63
CA ALA A 25 -6.23 -4.72 5.32
C ALA A 25 -5.68 -4.15 4.00
N TYR A 26 -4.38 -4.28 3.76
CA TYR A 26 -3.76 -3.86 2.51
C TYR A 26 -4.30 -4.66 1.32
N GLU A 27 -4.46 -5.97 1.47
CA GLU A 27 -5.03 -6.83 0.43
C GLU A 27 -6.47 -6.45 0.05
N GLU A 28 -7.31 -6.11 1.02
CA GLU A 28 -8.67 -5.61 0.74
C GLU A 28 -8.66 -4.31 -0.08
N VAL A 29 -7.75 -3.40 0.25
CA VAL A 29 -7.61 -2.13 -0.45
C VAL A 29 -7.10 -2.36 -1.88
N ILE A 30 -6.11 -3.24 -2.06
CA ILE A 30 -5.61 -3.64 -3.39
C ILE A 30 -6.72 -4.26 -4.25
N ARG A 31 -7.60 -5.08 -3.65
CA ARG A 31 -8.68 -5.77 -4.35
C ARG A 31 -9.86 -4.87 -4.76
N GLY A 32 -9.84 -3.58 -4.44
CA GLY A 32 -10.78 -2.61 -5.00
C GLY A 32 -11.92 -2.20 -4.09
N VAL A 33 -11.82 -2.37 -2.77
CA VAL A 33 -12.77 -1.70 -1.86
C VAL A 33 -12.39 -0.22 -1.76
N GLY A 34 -12.96 0.61 -2.63
CA GLY A 34 -13.13 2.06 -2.43
C GLY A 34 -11.96 3.00 -2.77
N THR A 35 -10.76 2.54 -3.16
CA THR A 35 -9.62 3.47 -3.35
C THR A 35 -8.58 3.15 -4.44
N ASN A 36 -8.62 2.01 -5.13
CA ASN A 36 -7.54 1.63 -6.06
C ASN A 36 -8.04 0.97 -7.36
N ASP A 37 -7.71 1.56 -8.52
CA ASP A 37 -8.01 1.05 -9.87
C ASP A 37 -6.83 0.30 -10.54
N MET A 38 -5.72 0.12 -9.83
CA MET A 38 -4.47 -0.46 -10.33
C MET A 38 -4.66 -1.85 -10.94
N LEU A 39 -5.42 -2.74 -10.28
CA LEU A 39 -5.66 -4.10 -10.80
C LEU A 39 -6.42 -4.08 -12.13
N MET A 40 -7.38 -3.16 -12.28
CA MET A 40 -8.12 -2.99 -13.53
C MET A 40 -7.19 -2.48 -14.63
N LYS A 41 -6.40 -1.43 -14.36
CA LYS A 41 -5.43 -0.89 -15.32
C LYS A 41 -4.43 -1.93 -15.80
N ILE A 42 -3.82 -2.69 -14.88
CA ILE A 42 -2.89 -3.77 -15.23
C ILE A 42 -3.58 -4.81 -16.11
N ARG A 43 -4.79 -5.26 -15.72
CA ARG A 43 -5.55 -6.25 -16.49
C ARG A 43 -5.89 -5.74 -17.90
N ASP A 44 -6.39 -4.52 -18.00
CA ASP A 44 -6.84 -3.95 -19.26
C ASP A 44 -5.65 -3.73 -20.21
N GLU A 45 -4.49 -3.34 -19.70
CA GLU A 45 -3.27 -3.20 -20.49
C GLU A 45 -2.71 -4.54 -20.98
N ILE A 46 -2.76 -5.59 -20.14
CA ILE A 46 -2.44 -6.96 -20.55
C ILE A 46 -3.39 -7.42 -21.66
N ASN A 47 -4.70 -7.20 -21.52
CA ASN A 47 -5.69 -7.54 -22.55
C ASN A 47 -5.36 -6.85 -23.89
N LYS A 48 -5.16 -5.53 -23.88
CA LYS A 48 -4.79 -4.77 -25.08
C LYS A 48 -3.53 -5.34 -25.75
N GLN A 49 -2.49 -5.64 -24.98
CA GLN A 49 -1.26 -6.23 -25.49
C GLN A 49 -1.53 -7.58 -26.15
N LEU A 50 -2.27 -8.47 -25.50
CA LEU A 50 -2.51 -9.82 -25.99
C LEU A 50 -3.51 -9.91 -27.17
N HIS A 51 -4.45 -8.98 -27.28
CA HIS A 51 -5.36 -8.88 -28.43
C HIS A 51 -4.66 -8.39 -29.70
N SER A 52 -3.52 -7.68 -29.58
CA SER A 52 -2.87 -7.05 -30.74
C SER A 52 -2.38 -8.06 -31.78
N LYS A 53 -1.81 -9.20 -31.34
CA LYS A 53 -1.27 -10.26 -32.20
C LYS A 53 -1.31 -11.62 -31.51
N ARG A 54 -1.39 -12.69 -32.31
CA ARG A 54 -1.43 -14.07 -31.81
C ARG A 54 -0.19 -14.44 -30.98
N ASP A 55 0.98 -13.94 -31.35
CA ASP A 55 2.28 -14.16 -30.71
C ASP A 55 2.67 -13.06 -29.71
N ALA A 56 1.75 -12.15 -29.38
CA ALA A 56 2.02 -11.06 -28.45
C ALA A 56 2.53 -11.57 -27.09
N ARG A 57 3.54 -10.87 -26.55
CA ARG A 57 4.20 -11.17 -25.28
C ARG A 57 4.18 -9.94 -24.38
N LEU A 58 4.40 -10.16 -23.09
CA LEU A 58 4.70 -9.11 -22.13
C LEU A 58 6.22 -8.88 -22.14
N ASP A 59 6.69 -8.06 -23.07
CA ASP A 59 8.09 -7.69 -23.24
C ASP A 59 8.45 -6.40 -22.46
N ASP A 60 9.70 -5.97 -22.57
CA ASP A 60 10.17 -4.76 -21.87
C ASP A 60 9.39 -3.50 -22.30
N PHE A 61 8.98 -3.42 -23.57
CA PHE A 61 8.17 -2.31 -24.08
C PHE A 61 6.79 -2.28 -23.44
N PHE A 62 6.15 -3.44 -23.23
CA PHE A 62 4.91 -3.54 -22.47
C PHE A 62 5.10 -2.98 -21.05
N PHE A 63 6.17 -3.35 -20.34
CA PHE A 63 6.40 -2.85 -18.98
C PHE A 63 6.71 -1.35 -18.92
N VAL A 64 7.41 -0.80 -19.92
CA VAL A 64 7.63 0.65 -20.05
C VAL A 64 6.31 1.38 -20.25
N ARG A 65 5.45 0.88 -21.15
CA ARG A 65 4.12 1.47 -21.40
C ARG A 65 3.23 1.37 -20.18
N LEU A 66 3.15 0.20 -19.55
CA LEU A 66 2.39 -0.03 -18.33
C LEU A 66 2.84 0.93 -17.21
N LYS A 67 4.16 1.12 -17.04
CA LYS A 67 4.68 2.10 -16.08
C LYS A 67 4.20 3.51 -16.38
N SER A 68 4.17 3.92 -17.65
CA SER A 68 3.66 5.24 -18.07
C SER A 68 2.17 5.41 -17.73
N GLU A 69 1.34 4.43 -18.06
CA GLU A 69 -0.11 4.42 -17.72
C GLU A 69 -0.36 4.47 -16.20
N MET A 70 0.59 3.95 -15.42
CA MET A 70 0.51 3.93 -13.97
C MET A 70 1.03 5.20 -13.30
N GLN A 71 1.73 6.11 -14.01
CA GLN A 71 2.27 7.35 -13.41
C GLN A 71 1.18 8.24 -12.83
N ASP A 72 0.01 8.29 -13.47
CA ASP A 72 -1.15 9.07 -13.01
C ASP A 72 -2.03 8.29 -12.02
N SER A 73 -1.66 7.05 -11.67
CA SER A 73 -2.41 6.25 -10.71
C SER A 73 -2.13 6.70 -9.28
N LYS A 74 -3.18 6.76 -8.47
CA LYS A 74 -3.06 7.04 -7.05
C LYS A 74 -2.64 5.77 -6.32
N LEU A 75 -1.69 5.91 -5.39
CA LEU A 75 -1.38 4.83 -4.47
C LEU A 75 -2.63 4.52 -3.62
N PRO A 76 -2.83 3.24 -3.25
CA PRO A 76 -3.94 2.83 -2.39
C PRO A 76 -3.90 3.59 -1.07
N LYS A 77 -5.09 3.96 -0.56
CA LYS A 77 -5.24 4.67 0.72
C LYS A 77 -6.23 3.97 1.63
N PHE A 78 -5.98 4.07 2.94
CA PHE A 78 -6.90 3.65 4.00
C PHE A 78 -7.85 4.78 4.39
N ASN A 79 -8.68 5.24 3.44
CA ASN A 79 -9.60 6.37 3.66
C ASN A 79 -11.08 5.98 3.74
N ARG A 80 -11.39 4.68 3.74
CA ARG A 80 -12.77 4.17 3.86
C ARG A 80 -13.34 4.57 5.22
N TYR A 81 -14.66 4.65 5.34
CA TYR A 81 -15.29 4.91 6.64
C TYR A 81 -14.85 3.90 7.71
N ILE A 82 -14.75 2.62 7.33
CA ILE A 82 -14.26 1.56 8.24
C ILE A 82 -12.81 1.79 8.70
N ASP A 83 -11.97 2.39 7.84
CA ASP A 83 -10.55 2.64 8.16
C ASP A 83 -10.39 3.72 9.23
N ARG A 84 -11.38 4.61 9.38
CA ARG A 84 -11.41 5.64 10.42
C ARG A 84 -11.77 5.08 11.80
N VAL A 85 -12.50 3.97 11.85
CA VAL A 85 -12.96 3.36 13.11
C VAL A 85 -12.09 2.18 13.56
N ASN A 86 -11.42 1.48 12.64
CA ASN A 86 -10.52 0.36 12.96
C ASN A 86 -9.06 0.79 13.23
N GLY A 87 -8.79 2.10 13.17
CA GLY A 87 -7.49 2.70 13.45
C GLY A 87 -6.50 2.69 12.27
N LEU A 88 -6.85 2.15 11.09
CA LEU A 88 -5.98 2.15 9.91
C LEU A 88 -5.69 3.56 9.39
N GLY A 89 -6.68 4.45 9.37
CA GLY A 89 -6.50 5.84 8.94
C GLY A 89 -5.61 6.68 9.87
N VAL A 90 -5.27 6.16 11.05
CA VAL A 90 -4.29 6.73 11.99
C VAL A 90 -2.96 5.97 11.93
N SER A 91 -3.02 4.64 11.72
CA SER A 91 -1.87 3.72 11.72
C SER A 91 -1.01 3.81 10.47
N VAL A 92 -1.65 4.07 9.33
CA VAL A 92 -1.03 4.19 8.01
C VAL A 92 -1.67 5.41 7.36
N HIS A 93 -0.99 6.55 7.46
CA HIS A 93 -1.53 7.83 7.00
C HIS A 93 -1.65 7.86 5.47
N ASP A 94 -0.69 7.24 4.79
CA ASP A 94 -0.70 7.02 3.34
C ASP A 94 0.09 5.75 2.99
N ILE A 95 0.17 5.38 1.72
CA ILE A 95 1.21 4.43 1.26
C ILE A 95 2.32 5.26 0.63
N TYR A 96 3.49 5.32 1.26
CA TYR A 96 4.60 6.11 0.76
C TYR A 96 5.24 5.48 -0.48
N ALA A 97 5.42 4.16 -0.46
CA ALA A 97 6.02 3.43 -1.57
C ALA A 97 5.28 2.12 -1.84
N GLN A 98 5.20 1.75 -3.12
CA GLN A 98 4.64 0.49 -3.56
C GLN A 98 5.49 -0.15 -4.65
N GLN A 99 5.71 -1.45 -4.52
CA GLN A 99 6.27 -2.31 -5.56
C GLN A 99 5.22 -3.35 -5.97
N ILE A 100 5.08 -3.56 -7.28
CA ILE A 100 4.25 -4.61 -7.87
C ILE A 100 5.14 -5.53 -8.68
N LYS A 101 4.98 -6.84 -8.49
CA LYS A 101 5.67 -7.88 -9.24
C LYS A 101 4.66 -8.82 -9.87
N LEU A 102 4.82 -9.11 -11.16
CA LEU A 102 4.15 -10.24 -11.80
C LEU A 102 4.94 -11.52 -11.48
N VAL A 103 4.43 -12.31 -10.55
CA VAL A 103 5.10 -13.51 -10.01
C VAL A 103 4.84 -14.73 -10.88
N ARG A 104 3.61 -14.85 -11.38
CA ARG A 104 3.21 -15.91 -12.31
C ARG A 104 2.40 -15.30 -13.43
N PHE A 105 2.59 -15.81 -14.64
CA PHE A 105 1.76 -15.47 -15.79
C PHE A 105 1.57 -16.70 -16.66
N GLN A 106 0.34 -16.98 -17.04
CA GLN A 106 0.00 -18.09 -17.92
C GLN A 106 -1.03 -17.65 -18.94
N ARG A 107 -0.71 -17.86 -20.22
CA ARG A 107 -1.59 -17.59 -21.36
C ARG A 107 -2.18 -18.91 -21.87
N TYR A 108 -3.47 -18.89 -22.16
CA TYR A 108 -4.24 -19.96 -22.78
C TYR A 108 -4.73 -19.50 -24.17
N ALA A 109 -5.46 -20.37 -24.86
CA ALA A 109 -5.94 -20.10 -26.22
C ALA A 109 -6.81 -18.82 -26.32
N MET A 110 -7.69 -18.58 -25.34
CA MET A 110 -8.64 -17.45 -25.33
C MET A 110 -8.62 -16.68 -24.00
N SER A 111 -7.65 -16.94 -23.14
CA SER A 111 -7.61 -16.35 -21.80
C SER A 111 -6.20 -16.31 -21.24
N TRP A 112 -6.05 -15.67 -20.10
CA TRP A 112 -4.81 -15.65 -19.34
C TRP A 112 -5.11 -15.48 -17.85
N GLU A 113 -4.15 -15.89 -17.03
CA GLU A 113 -4.15 -15.64 -15.60
C GLU A 113 -2.78 -15.19 -15.12
N GLY A 114 -2.76 -14.45 -14.02
CA GLY A 114 -1.54 -13.99 -13.39
C GLY A 114 -1.67 -13.87 -11.88
N LEU A 115 -0.52 -13.92 -11.22
CA LEU A 115 -0.38 -13.65 -9.79
C LEU A 115 0.49 -12.41 -9.62
N LEU A 116 -0.07 -11.37 -9.04
CA LEU A 116 0.65 -10.16 -8.65
C LEU A 116 1.01 -10.23 -7.16
N SER A 117 2.23 -9.81 -6.83
CA SER A 117 2.68 -9.55 -5.45
C SER A 117 2.89 -8.06 -5.26
N PHE A 118 2.24 -7.51 -4.23
CA PHE A 118 2.31 -6.13 -3.83
C PHE A 118 3.11 -6.01 -2.54
N LYS A 119 4.09 -5.12 -2.53
CA LYS A 119 4.77 -4.67 -1.32
C LYS A 119 4.51 -3.19 -1.14
N GLY A 120 3.89 -2.83 -0.03
CA GLY A 120 3.69 -1.44 0.39
C GLY A 120 4.62 -1.10 1.54
N GLN A 121 4.93 0.19 1.67
CA GLN A 121 5.64 0.72 2.82
C GLN A 121 5.10 2.10 3.18
N ASP A 122 4.94 2.34 4.48
CA ASP A 122 4.74 3.67 5.05
C ASP A 122 5.61 3.83 6.31
N HIS A 123 5.56 5.00 6.92
CA HIS A 123 6.23 5.31 8.17
C HIS A 123 5.23 5.50 9.31
N PHE A 124 5.60 5.01 10.50
CA PHE A 124 4.92 5.28 11.75
C PHE A 124 5.77 6.25 12.56
N GLY A 125 5.42 7.53 12.46
CA GLY A 125 6.03 8.64 13.17
C GLY A 125 5.30 9.93 12.83
N LEU A 126 5.61 11.02 13.53
CA LEU A 126 4.97 12.31 13.30
C LEU A 126 5.96 13.38 12.84
N GLY A 127 5.62 14.08 11.78
CA GLY A 127 6.20 15.33 11.34
C GLY A 127 5.75 16.52 12.19
N LYS A 128 6.38 17.69 11.96
CA LYS A 128 5.90 18.94 12.60
C LYS A 128 4.54 19.34 12.01
N GLU A 129 4.40 19.13 10.71
CA GLU A 129 3.20 19.26 9.90
C GLU A 129 1.99 18.57 10.56
N ASP A 130 2.14 17.34 11.06
CA ASP A 130 1.05 16.59 11.69
C ASP A 130 0.53 17.27 12.97
N ILE A 131 1.40 17.83 13.81
CA ILE A 131 0.98 18.51 15.04
C ILE A 131 0.53 19.96 14.83
N THR A 132 0.83 20.54 13.67
CA THR A 132 0.33 21.87 13.28
C THR A 132 -1.01 21.80 12.55
N ASN A 133 -1.39 20.61 12.07
CA ASN A 133 -2.66 20.37 11.40
C ASN A 133 -3.86 20.67 12.31
N THR A 134 -4.85 21.40 11.79
CA THR A 134 -6.02 21.86 12.56
C THR A 134 -6.89 20.75 13.12
N LEU A 135 -6.93 19.58 12.45
CA LEU A 135 -7.64 18.40 12.94
C LEU A 135 -6.80 17.64 13.97
N TYR A 136 -5.56 17.28 13.62
CA TYR A 136 -4.75 16.39 14.46
C TYR A 136 -4.25 17.03 15.75
N LYS A 137 -3.99 18.36 15.76
CA LYS A 137 -3.52 19.07 16.96
C LYS A 137 -4.48 19.00 18.15
N ASN A 138 -5.78 18.83 17.88
CA ASN A 138 -6.82 18.79 18.91
C ASN A 138 -6.87 17.43 19.63
N PHE A 139 -6.30 16.39 19.03
CA PHE A 139 -6.23 15.06 19.64
C PHE A 139 -4.98 14.96 20.52
N ARG A 140 -5.19 14.80 21.84
CA ARG A 140 -4.10 14.66 22.82
C ARG A 140 -3.12 13.55 22.48
N PHE A 141 -3.62 12.47 21.86
CA PHE A 141 -2.83 11.34 21.40
C PHE A 141 -1.66 11.76 20.48
N PHE A 142 -1.91 12.55 19.43
CA PHE A 142 -0.86 13.00 18.49
C PHE A 142 0.21 13.87 19.17
N ARG A 143 -0.20 14.71 20.13
CA ARG A 143 0.74 15.54 20.91
C ARG A 143 1.66 14.69 21.79
N ILE A 144 1.11 13.68 22.47
CA ILE A 144 1.89 12.77 23.30
C ILE A 144 2.85 11.97 22.44
N TRP A 145 2.34 11.36 21.35
CA TRP A 145 3.17 10.62 20.42
C TRP A 145 4.32 11.49 19.89
N PHE A 146 4.05 12.71 19.42
CA PHE A 146 5.08 13.63 18.93
C PHE A 146 6.13 13.98 19.99
N PHE A 147 5.70 14.18 21.23
CA PHE A 147 6.63 14.44 22.33
C PHE A 147 7.53 13.23 22.58
N LEU A 148 6.97 12.03 22.66
CA LEU A 148 7.70 10.78 22.92
C LEU A 148 8.79 10.50 21.88
N GLN A 149 8.55 10.77 20.59
CA GLN A 149 9.56 10.56 19.54
C GLN A 149 10.67 11.63 19.49
N ARG A 150 10.45 12.85 20.00
CA ARG A 150 11.38 13.98 19.82
C ARG A 150 12.07 14.40 21.11
N HIS A 151 11.50 14.09 22.27
CA HIS A 151 12.08 14.45 23.54
C HIS A 151 13.29 13.56 23.85
N ARG A 152 14.43 14.19 24.16
CA ARG A 152 15.73 13.51 24.34
C ARG A 152 15.72 12.38 25.37
N ASP A 153 14.90 12.49 26.42
CA ASP A 153 14.85 11.52 27.51
C ASP A 153 14.00 10.28 27.18
N TYR A 154 13.21 10.33 26.10
CA TYR A 154 12.37 9.21 25.63
C TYR A 154 12.85 8.66 24.29
N ALA A 155 13.02 9.55 23.30
CA ALA A 155 13.62 9.28 21.99
C ALA A 155 13.09 8.02 21.28
N TYR A 156 11.80 7.71 21.42
CA TYR A 156 11.18 6.57 20.75
C TYR A 156 11.27 6.75 19.23
N ARG A 157 12.01 5.86 18.58
CA ARG A 157 12.33 6.02 17.16
C ARG A 157 11.13 5.69 16.28
N PRO A 158 10.75 6.57 15.34
CA PRO A 158 9.85 6.21 14.24
C PRO A 158 10.35 4.98 13.49
N PHE A 159 9.44 4.24 12.86
CA PHE A 159 9.77 3.03 12.12
C PHE A 159 8.95 2.91 10.84
N LEU A 160 9.37 2.00 9.96
CA LEU A 160 8.64 1.70 8.73
C LEU A 160 7.63 0.58 8.97
N THR A 161 6.43 0.72 8.44
CA THR A 161 5.43 -0.35 8.36
C THR A 161 5.49 -0.98 6.98
N ASN A 162 5.69 -2.30 6.94
CA ASN A 162 5.76 -3.05 5.69
C ASN A 162 4.46 -3.83 5.48
N LEU A 163 3.89 -3.72 4.29
CA LEU A 163 2.63 -4.34 3.90
C LEU A 163 2.86 -5.30 2.74
N ASN A 164 2.22 -6.46 2.77
CA ASN A 164 2.25 -7.43 1.69
C ASN A 164 0.84 -7.83 1.30
N ALA A 165 0.58 -7.96 -0.01
CA ALA A 165 -0.66 -8.48 -0.54
C ALA A 165 -0.41 -9.28 -1.82
N HIS A 166 -1.30 -10.22 -2.11
CA HIS A 166 -1.32 -10.96 -3.36
C HIS A 166 -2.67 -10.78 -4.05
N ALA A 167 -2.64 -10.64 -5.38
CA ALA A 167 -3.86 -10.53 -6.17
C ALA A 167 -3.79 -11.45 -7.39
N HIS A 168 -4.82 -12.26 -7.55
CA HIS A 168 -5.05 -13.01 -8.77
C HIS A 168 -5.74 -12.11 -9.79
N ILE A 169 -5.16 -12.05 -10.98
CA ILE A 169 -5.74 -11.35 -12.13
C ILE A 169 -5.99 -12.34 -13.25
N LYS A 170 -7.05 -12.11 -14.01
CA LYS A 170 -7.41 -12.91 -15.17
C LYS A 170 -8.04 -12.03 -16.24
N GLY A 171 -7.92 -12.46 -17.49
CA GLY A 171 -8.55 -11.81 -18.62
C GLY A 171 -8.76 -12.76 -19.78
N SER A 172 -9.38 -12.23 -20.83
CA SER A 172 -9.65 -12.92 -22.08
C SER A 172 -8.85 -12.29 -23.22
N VAL A 173 -8.55 -13.09 -24.24
CA VAL A 173 -7.88 -12.67 -25.49
C VAL A 173 -8.81 -12.92 -26.67
#